data_AF-A0A077WND0-F1
#
_entry.id   AF-A0A077WND0-F1
#
_cell.length_a   1.000
_cell.length_b   1.000
_cell.length_c   1.000
_cell.angle_alpha   90.00
_cell.angle_beta   90.00
_cell.angle_gamma   90.00
#
_symmetry.space_group_name_H-M   'P 1'
#
loop_
_entity.id
_entity.type
_entity.pdbx_description
1 polymer ?
#
loop_
_entity_poly.entity_id
_entity_poly.type
_entity_poly.pdbx_seq_one_letter_code
_entity_poly.pdbx_strand_id
1 'polypeptide(L)'
;MYTGWSQRMQAISRLRWYNVNDLTDCCHQLRTLLLSPEFLDNVAQDIRPLHQQHLLHSLQGGECPASHIQRFPVDALYVCEGIGEWGLRIDRLQMTLHLTLFPERLQRMYPNIQSPGDAELTLFDALHDILEAIGGMVDVIDRRDFEERYHLNWVTASHQHPTGGSSSDHHHYYPPQQHH
;
A
#
# COMPACT_ATOMS: atom_id res chain seq x y z
N MET A 1 16.62 -10.79 3.17
CA MET A 1 16.43 -10.48 1.75
C MET A 1 15.58 -11.56 1.12
N TYR A 2 14.81 -11.21 0.09
CA TYR A 2 14.04 -12.21 -0.64
C TYR A 2 14.93 -12.99 -1.61
N THR A 3 14.84 -14.32 -1.56
CA THR A 3 15.26 -15.16 -2.68
C THR A 3 14.10 -15.26 -3.68
N GLY A 4 14.42 -15.36 -4.96
CA GLY A 4 13.40 -15.44 -6.03
C GLY A 4 12.90 -14.09 -6.57
N TRP A 5 13.57 -12.97 -6.29
CA TRP A 5 13.19 -11.64 -6.78
C TRP A 5 13.40 -11.51 -8.31
N SER A 6 12.45 -12.02 -9.08
CA SER A 6 12.49 -12.10 -10.53
C SER A 6 12.25 -10.76 -11.23
N GLN A 7 12.50 -10.70 -12.55
CA GLN A 7 12.15 -9.55 -13.38
C GLN A 7 10.65 -9.22 -13.34
N ARG A 8 9.79 -10.24 -13.21
CA ARG A 8 8.34 -10.05 -13.01
C ARG A 8 8.08 -9.29 -11.72
N MET A 9 8.76 -9.65 -10.63
CA MET A 9 8.63 -8.95 -9.35
C MET A 9 9.11 -7.50 -9.45
N GLN A 10 10.19 -7.24 -10.19
CA GLN A 10 10.65 -5.87 -10.45
C GLN A 10 9.62 -5.02 -11.21
N ALA A 11 8.85 -5.62 -12.12
CA ALA A 11 7.78 -4.92 -12.81
C ALA A 11 6.61 -4.61 -11.85
N ILE A 12 6.19 -5.61 -11.06
CA ILE A 12 5.11 -5.47 -10.08
C ILE A 12 5.47 -4.46 -8.98
N SER A 13 6.73 -4.40 -8.55
CA SER A 13 7.14 -3.47 -7.49
C SER A 13 7.10 -2.00 -7.91
N ARG A 14 6.98 -1.73 -9.23
CA ARG A 14 6.86 -0.38 -9.80
C ARG A 14 5.41 0.07 -9.98
N LEU A 15 4.46 -0.85 -9.82
CA LEU A 15 3.04 -0.52 -9.81
C LEU A 15 2.70 0.24 -8.53
N ARG A 16 1.54 0.91 -8.52
CA ARG A 16 1.00 1.57 -7.34
C ARG A 16 0.47 0.55 -6.34
N TRP A 17 0.85 0.75 -5.09
CA TRP A 17 0.38 -0.02 -3.95
C TRP A 17 -0.33 0.90 -2.97
N TYR A 18 -1.44 0.43 -2.42
CA TYR A 18 -2.26 1.20 -1.51
C TYR A 18 -2.38 0.45 -0.21
N ASN A 19 -2.04 1.10 0.90
CA ASN A 19 -2.35 0.57 2.21
C ASN A 19 -3.88 0.59 2.40
N VAL A 20 -4.45 -0.52 2.82
CA VAL A 20 -5.90 -0.66 2.95
C VAL A 20 -6.48 0.28 4.01
N ASN A 21 -5.76 0.53 5.10
CA ASN A 21 -6.21 1.46 6.14
C ASN A 21 -6.24 2.89 5.61
N ASP A 22 -5.17 3.34 4.96
CA ASP A 22 -5.10 4.69 4.37
C ASP A 22 -6.20 4.90 3.32
N LEU A 23 -6.47 3.87 2.51
CA LEU A 23 -7.53 3.92 1.51
C LEU A 23 -8.93 3.96 2.15
N THR A 24 -9.14 3.19 3.22
CA THR A 24 -10.40 3.19 3.99
C THR A 24 -10.64 4.55 4.63
N ASP A 25 -9.63 5.11 5.29
CA ASP A 25 -9.68 6.43 5.91
C ASP A 25 -9.95 7.52 4.86
N CYS A 26 -9.28 7.45 3.71
CA CYS A 26 -9.54 8.34 2.58
C CYS A 26 -11.00 8.26 2.12
N CYS A 27 -11.56 7.06 1.97
CA CYS A 27 -12.95 6.87 1.56
C CYS A 27 -13.94 7.45 2.59
N HIS A 28 -13.69 7.26 3.88
CA HIS A 28 -14.53 7.82 4.94
C HIS A 28 -14.44 9.35 5.03
N GLN A 29 -13.24 9.90 4.85
CA GLN A 29 -13.04 11.35 4.80
C GLN A 29 -13.74 11.97 3.58
N LEU A 30 -13.62 11.34 2.41
CA LEU A 30 -14.36 11.76 1.21
C LEU A 30 -15.87 11.72 1.42
N ARG A 31 -16.39 10.63 2.00
CA ARG A 31 -17.81 10.51 2.33
C ARG A 31 -18.28 11.62 3.29
N THR A 32 -17.48 11.92 4.31
CA THR A 32 -17.79 12.96 5.29
C THR A 32 -17.79 14.34 4.64
N LEU A 33 -16.81 14.61 3.77
CA LEU A 33 -16.70 15.86 3.03
C LEU A 33 -17.92 16.08 2.13
N LEU A 34 -18.33 15.07 1.37
CA LEU A 34 -19.48 15.18 0.45
C LEU A 34 -20.82 15.40 1.17
N LEU A 35 -20.92 14.95 2.43
CA LEU A 35 -22.13 15.13 3.25
C LEU A 35 -22.10 16.43 4.07
N SER A 36 -20.99 17.18 4.06
CA SER A 36 -20.88 18.40 4.84
C SER A 36 -21.69 19.53 4.18
N PRO A 37 -22.48 20.30 4.95
CA PRO A 37 -23.22 21.45 4.40
C PRO A 37 -22.28 22.48 3.77
N GLU A 38 -21.06 22.63 4.29
CA GLU A 38 -20.09 23.58 3.75
C GLU A 38 -19.60 23.18 2.36
N PHE A 39 -19.61 21.89 2.02
CA PHE A 39 -19.28 21.42 0.67
C PHE A 39 -20.31 21.90 -0.34
N LEU A 40 -21.61 21.80 -0.01
CA LEU A 40 -22.72 22.24 -0.86
C LEU A 40 -22.74 23.77 -1.05
N ASP A 41 -22.42 24.52 -0.01
CA ASP A 41 -22.46 26.00 -0.04
C ASP A 41 -21.17 26.62 -0.63
N ASN A 42 -20.02 25.95 -0.57
CA ASN A 42 -18.71 26.51 -0.92
C ASN A 42 -17.99 25.83 -2.09
N VAL A 43 -18.69 25.14 -3.00
CA VAL A 43 -18.10 24.68 -4.28
C VAL A 43 -17.48 25.86 -5.08
N ALA A 44 -17.77 27.11 -4.71
CA ALA A 44 -17.23 28.31 -5.34
C ALA A 44 -16.11 29.06 -4.57
N GLN A 45 -15.76 28.75 -3.30
CA GLN A 45 -14.80 29.58 -2.53
C GLN A 45 -13.64 28.81 -1.91
N ASP A 46 -12.43 29.09 -2.43
CA ASP A 46 -11.02 29.07 -1.93
C ASP A 46 -10.54 28.31 -0.67
N ILE A 47 -11.36 27.60 0.10
CA ILE A 47 -10.94 27.00 1.39
C ILE A 47 -10.40 25.56 1.24
N ARG A 48 -10.39 24.99 0.02
CA ARG A 48 -10.17 23.55 -0.21
C ARG A 48 -8.74 23.02 -0.47
N PRO A 49 -7.66 23.81 -0.69
CA PRO A 49 -6.45 23.24 -1.27
C PRO A 49 -5.71 22.23 -0.38
N LEU A 50 -5.69 22.40 0.95
CA LEU A 50 -4.88 21.54 1.84
C LEU A 50 -5.51 20.15 2.10
N HIS A 51 -6.80 20.09 2.45
CA HIS A 51 -7.48 18.80 2.65
C HIS A 51 -7.65 18.03 1.34
N GLN A 52 -7.90 18.73 0.23
CA GLN A 52 -8.02 18.13 -1.08
C GLN A 52 -6.69 17.55 -1.57
N GLN A 53 -5.55 18.22 -1.32
CA GLN A 53 -4.23 17.69 -1.66
C GLN A 53 -3.93 16.39 -0.91
N HIS A 54 -4.24 16.31 0.38
CA HIS A 54 -4.00 15.10 1.16
C HIS A 54 -4.85 13.92 0.65
N LEU A 55 -6.14 14.16 0.39
CA LEU A 55 -7.05 13.13 -0.14
C LEU A 55 -6.63 12.65 -1.52
N LEU A 56 -6.26 13.56 -2.41
CA LEU A 56 -5.75 13.21 -3.75
C LEU A 56 -4.42 12.47 -3.67
N HIS A 57 -3.55 12.81 -2.72
CA HIS A 57 -2.28 12.12 -2.51
C HIS A 57 -2.50 10.67 -2.07
N SER A 58 -3.45 10.40 -1.16
CA SER A 58 -3.78 9.02 -0.76
C SER A 58 -4.26 8.15 -1.93
N LEU A 59 -4.90 8.77 -2.93
CA LEU A 59 -5.32 8.08 -4.16
C LEU A 59 -4.20 7.90 -5.19
N GLN A 60 -3.05 8.56 -5.05
CA GLN A 60 -1.92 8.39 -5.98
C GLN A 60 -1.19 7.05 -5.78
N GLY A 61 -1.39 6.41 -4.64
CA GLY A 61 -0.69 5.18 -4.27
C GLY A 61 0.77 5.42 -3.94
N GLY A 62 1.35 4.46 -3.23
CA GLY A 62 2.76 4.43 -2.86
C GLY A 62 3.55 3.40 -3.66
N GLU A 63 4.84 3.35 -3.35
CA GLU A 63 5.73 2.28 -3.80
C GLU A 63 5.32 0.94 -3.17
N CYS A 64 5.75 -0.16 -3.79
CA CYS A 64 5.58 -1.49 -3.21
C CYS A 64 6.18 -1.54 -1.79
N PRO A 65 5.44 -2.03 -0.79
CA PRO A 65 5.93 -2.05 0.60
C PRO A 65 7.03 -3.10 0.84
N ALA A 66 7.43 -3.81 -0.22
CA ALA A 66 8.49 -4.79 -0.24
C ALA A 66 9.50 -4.47 -1.34
N SER A 67 10.76 -4.77 -1.06
CA SER A 67 11.85 -4.75 -2.04
C SER A 67 12.73 -5.99 -1.86
N HIS A 68 13.74 -6.17 -2.72
CA HIS A 68 14.70 -7.26 -2.54
C HIS A 68 15.33 -7.30 -1.13
N ILE A 69 15.54 -6.13 -0.52
CA ILE A 69 16.16 -5.96 0.80
C ILE A 69 15.18 -5.59 1.92
N GLN A 70 13.90 -5.37 1.61
CA GLN A 70 12.86 -5.00 2.56
C GLN A 70 11.71 -5.99 2.48
N ARG A 71 11.44 -6.69 3.58
CA ARG A 71 10.33 -7.65 3.64
C ARG A 71 9.01 -6.91 3.63
N PHE A 72 7.99 -7.54 3.04
CA PHE A 72 6.61 -7.06 3.12
C PHE A 72 6.21 -6.92 4.61
N PRO A 73 5.53 -5.85 5.03
CA PRO A 73 5.15 -5.62 6.43
C PRO A 73 4.26 -6.76 6.99
N VAL A 74 4.37 -7.04 8.30
CA VAL A 74 3.61 -8.13 8.93
C VAL A 74 2.19 -7.69 9.30
N ASP A 75 2.06 -6.46 9.76
CA ASP A 75 0.81 -5.95 10.34
C ASP A 75 0.10 -4.97 9.40
N ALA A 76 0.18 -5.21 8.09
CA ALA A 76 -0.44 -4.33 7.11
C ALA A 76 -0.96 -5.10 5.90
N LEU A 77 -2.08 -4.59 5.37
CA LEU A 77 -2.77 -5.10 4.20
C LEU A 77 -2.64 -4.09 3.07
N TYR A 78 -2.41 -4.58 1.86
CA TYR A 78 -2.29 -3.74 0.69
C TYR A 78 -3.14 -4.24 -0.47
N VAL A 79 -3.46 -3.33 -1.37
CA VAL A 79 -3.97 -3.64 -2.70
C VAL A 79 -3.02 -3.05 -3.74
N CYS A 80 -2.99 -3.65 -4.92
CA CYS A 80 -2.12 -3.23 -6.02
C CYS A 80 -2.97 -2.95 -7.25
N GLU A 81 -2.69 -1.85 -7.96
CA GLU A 81 -3.45 -1.47 -9.16
C GLU A 81 -3.46 -2.55 -10.25
N GLY A 82 -2.40 -3.37 -10.32
CA GLY A 82 -2.27 -4.43 -11.33
C GLY A 82 -2.87 -5.78 -10.92
N ILE A 83 -3.61 -5.84 -9.82
CA ILE A 83 -4.22 -7.07 -9.30
C ILE A 83 -5.73 -6.88 -9.21
N GLY A 84 -6.47 -7.80 -9.84
CA GLY A 84 -7.92 -7.73 -9.90
C GLY A 84 -8.40 -6.47 -10.64
N GLU A 85 -9.40 -5.82 -10.07
CA GLU A 85 -10.01 -4.60 -10.62
C GLU A 85 -9.63 -3.32 -9.84
N TRP A 86 -8.65 -3.40 -8.93
CA TRP A 86 -8.26 -2.28 -8.07
C TRP A 86 -7.85 -1.03 -8.84
N GLY A 87 -7.07 -1.17 -9.93
CA GLY A 87 -6.71 -0.03 -10.78
C GLY A 87 -7.95 0.69 -11.33
N LEU A 88 -8.95 -0.08 -11.82
CA LEU A 88 -10.18 0.49 -12.35
C LEU A 88 -11.03 1.16 -11.26
N ARG A 89 -11.12 0.58 -10.07
CA ARG A 89 -11.84 1.17 -8.92
C ARG A 89 -11.25 2.52 -8.54
N ILE A 90 -9.92 2.59 -8.40
CA ILE A 90 -9.23 3.82 -8.04
C ILE A 90 -9.33 4.87 -9.15
N ASP A 91 -9.16 4.49 -10.42
CA ASP A 91 -9.29 5.41 -11.56
C ASP A 91 -10.71 5.98 -11.65
N ARG A 92 -11.73 5.13 -11.46
CA ARG A 92 -13.14 5.56 -11.44
C ARG A 92 -13.37 6.56 -10.31
N LEU A 93 -12.88 6.27 -9.10
CA LEU A 93 -13.01 7.16 -7.95
C LEU A 93 -12.32 8.51 -8.19
N GLN A 94 -11.08 8.50 -8.70
CA GLN A 94 -10.35 9.73 -9.00
C GLN A 94 -11.06 10.58 -10.06
N MET A 95 -11.56 9.94 -11.12
CA MET A 95 -12.27 10.62 -12.19
C MET A 95 -13.57 11.25 -11.68
N THR A 96 -14.40 10.50 -10.94
CA THR A 96 -15.68 11.01 -10.43
C THR A 96 -15.45 12.11 -9.40
N LEU A 97 -14.50 11.93 -8.48
CA LEU A 97 -14.09 12.97 -7.53
C LEU A 97 -13.69 14.25 -8.26
N HIS A 98 -12.90 14.14 -9.31
CA HIS A 98 -12.50 15.30 -10.09
C HIS A 98 -13.69 15.99 -10.78
N LEU A 99 -14.68 15.25 -11.28
CA LEU A 99 -15.89 15.84 -11.88
C LEU A 99 -16.78 16.52 -10.84
N THR A 100 -16.89 15.95 -9.64
CA THR A 100 -17.61 16.55 -8.52
C THR A 100 -16.95 17.85 -8.05
N LEU A 101 -15.61 17.91 -8.03
CA LEU A 101 -14.87 19.08 -7.59
C LEU A 101 -14.76 20.17 -8.66
N PHE A 102 -14.85 19.81 -9.95
CA PHE A 102 -14.71 20.71 -11.10
C PHE A 102 -15.89 20.53 -12.08
N PRO A 103 -17.10 20.99 -11.73
CA PRO A 103 -18.32 20.76 -12.52
C PRO A 103 -18.25 21.36 -13.92
N GLU A 104 -17.43 22.39 -14.15
CA GLU A 104 -17.20 22.98 -15.47
C GLU A 104 -16.70 21.95 -16.50
N ARG A 105 -16.06 20.86 -16.05
CA ARG A 105 -15.59 19.79 -16.94
C ARG A 105 -16.74 18.91 -17.46
N LEU A 106 -17.93 18.96 -16.87
CA LEU A 106 -19.12 18.25 -17.36
C LEU A 106 -19.51 18.66 -18.79
N GLN A 107 -19.08 19.84 -19.24
CA GLN A 107 -19.23 20.30 -20.63
C GLN A 107 -18.58 19.33 -21.66
N ARG A 108 -17.71 18.42 -21.21
CA ARG A 108 -17.10 17.38 -22.05
C ARG A 108 -18.03 16.21 -22.39
N MET A 109 -19.28 16.23 -21.92
CA MET A 109 -20.31 15.23 -22.21
C MET A 109 -19.89 13.79 -21.87
N TYR A 110 -19.60 13.53 -20.60
CA TYR A 110 -19.33 12.17 -20.14
C TYR A 110 -20.57 11.29 -20.32
N PRO A 111 -20.44 10.06 -20.85
CA PRO A 111 -21.57 9.29 -21.36
C PRO A 111 -22.65 8.91 -20.32
N ASN A 112 -22.44 9.12 -19.02
CA ASN A 112 -23.41 8.82 -17.97
C ASN A 112 -23.44 9.87 -16.84
N ILE A 113 -22.84 11.05 -17.04
CA ILE A 113 -22.78 12.09 -16.01
C ILE A 113 -23.17 13.40 -16.68
N GLN A 114 -24.44 13.79 -16.52
CA GLN A 114 -25.03 14.95 -17.20
C GLN A 114 -25.17 16.15 -16.28
N SER A 115 -25.23 15.90 -14.97
CA SER A 115 -25.37 16.92 -13.94
C SER A 115 -24.32 16.76 -12.83
N PRO A 116 -24.05 17.81 -12.04
CA PRO A 116 -23.25 17.70 -10.83
C PRO A 116 -23.80 16.66 -9.84
N GLY A 117 -25.13 16.56 -9.72
CA GLY A 117 -25.78 15.56 -8.88
C GLY A 117 -25.50 14.12 -9.35
N ASP A 118 -25.45 13.88 -10.66
CA ASP A 118 -25.06 12.56 -11.20
C ASP A 118 -23.61 12.22 -10.83
N ALA A 119 -22.72 13.23 -10.84
CA ALA A 119 -21.31 13.05 -10.49
C ALA A 119 -21.17 12.69 -9.01
N GLU A 120 -21.91 13.36 -8.12
CA GLU A 120 -21.98 13.05 -6.69
C GLU A 120 -22.49 11.63 -6.43
N LEU A 121 -23.60 11.23 -7.06
CA LEU A 121 -24.13 9.87 -6.93
C LEU A 121 -23.12 8.82 -7.41
N THR A 122 -22.51 9.05 -8.57
CA THR A 122 -21.50 8.14 -9.13
C THR A 122 -20.25 8.07 -8.23
N LEU A 123 -19.91 9.17 -7.55
CA LEU A 123 -18.83 9.20 -6.57
C LEU A 123 -19.18 8.39 -5.33
N PHE A 124 -20.40 8.50 -4.80
CA PHE A 124 -20.86 7.65 -3.70
C PHE A 124 -20.86 6.16 -4.07
N ASP A 125 -21.27 5.81 -5.29
CA ASP A 125 -21.23 4.43 -5.76
C ASP A 125 -19.79 3.90 -5.83
N ALA A 126 -18.85 4.71 -6.32
CA ALA A 126 -17.43 4.35 -6.38
C ALA A 126 -16.81 4.17 -4.98
N LEU A 127 -17.16 5.07 -4.03
CA LEU A 127 -16.75 4.94 -2.63
C LEU A 127 -17.32 3.67 -1.99
N HIS A 128 -18.59 3.35 -2.27
CA HIS A 128 -19.23 2.15 -1.75
C HIS A 128 -18.59 0.87 -2.29
N ASP A 129 -18.36 0.78 -3.60
CA ASP A 129 -17.71 -0.36 -4.25
C ASP A 129 -16.31 -0.62 -3.69
N ILE A 130 -15.51 0.43 -3.45
CA ILE A 130 -14.19 0.28 -2.80
C ILE A 130 -14.33 -0.23 -1.37
N LEU A 131 -15.21 0.36 -0.55
CA LEU A 131 -15.39 -0.08 0.83
C LEU A 131 -15.95 -1.51 0.93
N GLU A 132 -16.82 -1.90 0.00
CA GLU A 132 -17.33 -3.26 -0.11
C GLU A 132 -16.23 -4.24 -0.51
N ALA A 133 -15.40 -3.89 -1.50
CA ALA A 133 -14.26 -4.70 -1.90
C ALA A 133 -13.25 -4.88 -0.75
N ILE A 134 -12.97 -3.83 0.02
CA ILE A 134 -12.14 -3.91 1.23
C ILE A 134 -12.80 -4.83 2.27
N GLY A 135 -14.09 -4.62 2.56
CA GLY A 135 -14.83 -5.41 3.56
C GLY A 135 -14.94 -6.89 3.18
N GLY A 136 -14.99 -7.19 1.89
CA GLY A 136 -14.96 -8.55 1.33
C GLY A 136 -13.57 -9.14 1.16
N MET A 137 -12.49 -8.40 1.51
CA MET A 137 -11.09 -8.79 1.30
C MET A 137 -10.78 -9.18 -0.16
N VAL A 138 -11.43 -8.53 -1.12
CA VAL A 138 -11.29 -8.83 -2.55
C VAL A 138 -9.91 -8.40 -3.03
N ASP A 139 -9.08 -9.37 -3.42
CA ASP A 139 -7.71 -9.14 -3.91
C ASP A 139 -6.82 -8.32 -2.95
N VAL A 140 -7.15 -8.33 -1.67
CA VAL A 140 -6.32 -7.75 -0.61
C VAL A 140 -5.17 -8.70 -0.31
N ILE A 141 -3.97 -8.14 -0.15
CA ILE A 141 -2.72 -8.90 -0.03
C ILE A 141 -2.08 -8.62 1.33
N ASP A 142 -1.92 -9.68 2.10
CA ASP A 142 -1.03 -9.69 3.26
C ASP A 142 0.39 -10.18 2.87
N ARG A 143 1.30 -10.25 3.84
CA ARG A 143 2.67 -10.74 3.60
C ARG A 143 2.68 -12.15 3.02
N ARG A 144 1.88 -13.07 3.57
CA ARG A 144 1.88 -14.47 3.16
C ARG A 144 1.39 -14.58 1.73
N ASP A 145 0.29 -13.90 1.40
CA ASP A 145 -0.27 -13.89 0.05
C ASP A 145 0.74 -13.30 -0.96
N PHE A 146 1.46 -12.25 -0.57
CA PHE A 146 2.53 -11.66 -1.39
C PHE A 146 3.67 -12.65 -1.64
N GLU A 147 4.17 -13.29 -0.58
CA GLU A 147 5.28 -14.26 -0.66
C GLU A 147 4.87 -15.50 -1.48
N GLU A 148 3.67 -16.01 -1.27
CA GLU A 148 3.12 -17.16 -1.98
C GLU A 148 2.90 -16.87 -3.47
N ARG A 149 2.22 -15.75 -3.78
CA ARG A 149 1.87 -15.36 -5.16
C ARG A 149 3.10 -15.18 -6.06
N TYR A 150 4.20 -14.71 -5.49
CA TYR A 150 5.43 -14.43 -6.24
C TYR A 150 6.55 -15.45 -5.98
N HIS A 151 6.26 -16.52 -5.24
CA HIS A 151 7.21 -17.58 -4.88
C HIS A 151 8.50 -17.04 -4.22
N LEU A 152 8.34 -16.06 -3.34
CA LEU A 152 9.43 -15.40 -2.63
C LEU A 152 9.68 -16.06 -1.27
N ASN A 153 10.95 -16.22 -0.90
CA ASN A 153 11.32 -16.68 0.44
C ASN A 153 12.20 -15.66 1.12
N TRP A 154 11.82 -15.22 2.31
CA TRP A 154 12.65 -14.29 3.07
C TRP A 154 13.73 -15.03 3.85
N VAL A 155 14.99 -14.77 3.52
CA VAL A 155 16.14 -15.28 4.26
C VAL A 155 16.72 -14.16 5.12
N THR A 156 16.66 -14.32 6.44
CA THR A 156 17.48 -13.53 7.36
C THR A 156 18.90 -14.04 7.25
N ALA A 157 19.87 -13.15 7.03
CA ALA A 157 21.27 -13.51 7.16
C ALA A 157 21.49 -13.89 8.63
N SER A 158 21.39 -15.18 8.92
CA SER A 158 21.82 -15.74 10.20
C SER A 158 23.25 -15.29 10.41
N HIS A 159 23.50 -14.50 11.45
CA HIS A 159 24.85 -14.18 11.90
C HIS A 159 25.65 -15.48 11.96
N GLN A 160 26.52 -15.68 10.98
CA GLN A 160 27.64 -16.60 11.13
C GLN A 160 28.53 -15.96 12.18
N HIS A 161 28.29 -16.29 13.45
CA HIS A 161 29.32 -16.18 14.46
C HIS A 161 30.45 -17.10 13.97
N PRO A 162 31.66 -16.60 13.67
CA PRO A 162 32.78 -17.50 13.48
C PRO A 162 33.05 -18.11 14.85
N THR A 163 32.59 -19.34 15.08
CA THR A 163 33.18 -20.21 16.09
C THR A 163 34.56 -20.61 15.59
N GLY A 164 35.48 -19.64 15.60
CA GLY A 164 36.91 -19.88 15.52
C GLY A 164 37.34 -20.47 16.85
N GLY A 165 37.35 -21.80 16.91
CA GLY A 165 38.07 -22.52 17.95
C GLY A 165 39.55 -22.16 17.89
N SER A 166 40.11 -21.79 19.04
CA SER A 166 41.54 -21.93 19.30
C SER A 166 41.70 -22.68 20.61
N SER A 167 42.04 -23.95 20.42
CA SER A 167 42.74 -24.91 21.26
C SER A 167 43.08 -24.52 22.70
N SER A 168 42.57 -25.36 23.61
CA SER A 168 43.11 -25.61 24.93
C SER A 168 44.55 -26.15 24.83
N ASP A 169 45.55 -25.31 25.08
CA ASP A 169 46.91 -25.78 25.40
C ASP A 169 46.97 -26.18 26.88
N HIS A 170 46.80 -27.48 27.13
CA HIS A 170 47.17 -28.12 28.39
C HIS A 170 48.70 -28.27 28.44
N HIS A 171 49.40 -27.32 29.05
CA HIS A 171 50.76 -27.53 29.52
C HIS A 171 50.75 -28.25 30.88
N HIS A 172 50.98 -29.57 30.83
CA HIS A 172 51.39 -30.36 32.00
C HIS A 172 52.85 -30.01 32.34
N TYR A 173 53.04 -29.39 33.51
CA TYR A 173 54.35 -29.12 34.10
C TYR A 173 54.63 -30.17 35.18
N TYR A 174 55.58 -31.08 34.93
CA TYR A 174 56.16 -31.96 35.96
C TYR A 174 57.53 -31.41 36.37
N PRO A 175 57.79 -31.12 37.65
CA PRO A 175 59.15 -30.94 38.15
C PRO A 175 59.80 -32.28 38.54
N PRO A 176 61.13 -32.42 38.40
CA PRO A 176 61.85 -33.68 38.61
C PRO A 176 62.14 -33.97 40.07
N GLN A 177 62.02 -35.25 40.46
CA GLN A 177 62.55 -35.79 41.70
C GLN A 177 64.09 -35.83 41.63
N GLN A 178 64.76 -35.14 42.56
CA GLN A 178 66.19 -35.34 42.82
C GLN A 178 66.35 -36.37 43.93
N HIS A 179 66.99 -37.48 43.58
CA HIS A 179 67.66 -38.38 44.51
C HIS A 179 69.02 -37.78 44.88
N HIS A 180 69.26 -37.56 46.18
CA HIS A 180 70.43 -38.07 46.91
C HIS A 180 70.32 -37.75 48.40
#